data_AF-A0AAE4ET32-F1
#
_entry.id   AF-A0AAE4ET32-F1
#
_cell.length_a   1.000
_cell.length_b   1.000
_cell.length_c   1.000
_cell.angle_alpha   90.00
_cell.angle_beta   90.00
_cell.angle_gamma   90.00
#
_symmetry.space_group_name_H-M   'P 1'
#
loop_
_entity.id
_entity.type
_entity.pdbx_description
1 polymer ?
#
loop_
_entity_poly.entity_id
_entity_poly.type
_entity_poly.pdbx_seq_one_letter_code
_entity_poly.pdbx_strand_id
1 'polypeptide(L)'
;SLSAPAVAERGRRREEAGVITGYRAQVDARRAGQPLQAVVEMRCALAGCLLKTSKSEDYPEVVEIHPLSGDHCTMLKVRTASLEHFEGLLERLG
;
A
#
# COMPACT_ATOMS: atom_id res chain seq x y z
N SER A 1 32.11 5.11 18.89
CA SER A 1 31.40 5.38 17.62
C SER A 1 31.96 4.44 16.55
N LEU A 2 31.14 3.97 15.62
CA LEU A 2 31.61 3.14 14.49
C LEU A 2 32.08 4.05 13.34
N SER A 3 33.06 3.61 12.56
CA SER A 3 33.49 4.30 11.35
C SER A 3 32.45 4.18 10.24
N ALA A 4 32.43 5.12 9.29
CA ALA A 4 31.50 5.10 8.16
C ALA A 4 31.56 3.79 7.34
N PRO A 5 32.74 3.20 7.04
CA PRO A 5 32.81 1.90 6.37
C PRO A 5 32.20 0.75 7.18
N ALA A 6 32.37 0.76 8.52
CA ALA A 6 31.80 -0.27 9.38
C ALA A 6 30.26 -0.19 9.43
N VAL A 7 29.69 1.02 9.36
CA VAL A 7 28.24 1.21 9.25
C VAL A 7 27.72 0.74 7.89
N ALA A 8 28.42 1.08 6.79
CA ALA A 8 28.03 0.67 5.44
C ALA A 8 28.02 -0.86 5.29
N GLU A 9 29.07 -1.54 5.74
CA GLU A 9 29.15 -3.01 5.68
C GLU A 9 28.06 -3.68 6.54
N ARG A 10 27.69 -3.09 7.68
CA ARG A 10 26.57 -3.59 8.48
C ARG A 10 25.23 -3.41 7.78
N GLY A 11 25.03 -2.31 7.04
CA GLY A 11 23.86 -2.09 6.20
C GLY A 11 23.75 -3.16 5.10
N ARG A 12 24.83 -3.36 4.35
CA ARG A 12 24.94 -4.38 3.30
C ARG A 12 24.61 -5.78 3.82
N ARG A 13 25.17 -6.19 4.96
CA ARG A 13 24.84 -7.49 5.58
C ARG A 13 23.38 -7.63 5.98
N ARG A 14 22.71 -6.53 6.34
CA ARG A 14 21.27 -6.55 6.65
C ARG A 14 20.40 -6.62 5.40
N GLU A 15 20.85 -6.03 4.29
CA GLU A 15 20.23 -6.21 2.97
C GLU A 15 20.38 -7.66 2.51
N GLU A 16 21.58 -8.23 2.58
CA GLU A 16 21.85 -9.64 2.22
C GLU A 16 21.05 -10.63 3.07
N ALA A 17 20.87 -10.33 4.36
CA ALA A 17 20.05 -11.13 5.26
C ALA A 17 18.53 -10.93 5.06
N GLY A 18 18.11 -10.05 4.16
CA GLY A 18 16.69 -9.71 3.92
C GLY A 18 16.02 -8.92 5.05
N VAL A 19 16.79 -8.48 6.06
CA VAL A 19 16.27 -7.65 7.16
C VAL A 19 15.95 -6.24 6.66
N ILE A 20 16.77 -5.70 5.76
CA ILE A 20 16.46 -4.50 4.99
C ILE A 20 15.99 -4.98 3.62
N THR A 21 14.71 -4.81 3.33
CA THR A 21 14.11 -5.22 2.05
C THR A 21 14.21 -4.15 0.97
N GLY A 22 14.60 -2.93 1.33
CA GLY A 22 14.80 -1.82 0.41
C GLY A 22 14.76 -0.47 1.10
N TYR A 23 14.92 0.57 0.31
CA TYR A 23 14.88 1.98 0.73
C TYR A 23 13.77 2.69 -0.02
N ARG A 24 13.01 3.52 0.68
CA ARG A 24 11.94 4.33 0.08
C ARG A 24 11.91 5.72 0.68
N ALA A 25 11.58 6.72 -0.12
CA ALA A 25 11.29 8.06 0.37
C ALA A 25 9.94 8.08 1.08
N GLN A 26 9.85 8.86 2.15
CA GLN A 26 8.57 9.21 2.76
C GLN A 26 8.03 10.46 2.07
N VAL A 27 6.91 10.32 1.36
CA VAL A 27 6.31 11.39 0.57
C VAL A 27 5.10 11.97 1.32
N ASP A 28 4.98 13.30 1.35
CA ASP A 28 3.77 13.97 1.83
C ASP A 28 2.67 13.86 0.77
N ALA A 29 1.67 13.02 1.05
CA ALA A 29 0.55 12.78 0.14
C ALA A 29 -0.26 14.04 -0.19
N ARG A 30 -0.40 15.00 0.75
CA ARG A 30 -1.12 16.25 0.48
C ARG A 30 -0.38 17.08 -0.56
N ARG A 31 0.94 17.18 -0.42
CA ARG A 31 1.80 17.88 -1.39
C ARG A 31 1.92 17.16 -2.73
N ALA A 32 1.70 15.84 -2.73
CA ALA A 32 1.64 15.02 -3.94
C ALA A 32 0.26 15.02 -4.63
N GLY A 33 -0.69 15.85 -4.17
CA GLY A 33 -2.02 15.96 -4.79
C GLY A 33 -3.00 14.85 -4.42
N GLN A 34 -2.72 14.08 -3.37
CA GLN A 34 -3.61 13.03 -2.84
C GLN A 34 -3.91 13.26 -1.34
N PRO A 35 -4.57 14.39 -1.00
CA PRO A 35 -4.77 14.78 0.38
C PRO A 35 -5.79 13.92 1.13
N LEU A 36 -6.72 13.28 0.42
CA LEU A 36 -7.76 12.45 1.03
C LEU A 36 -7.21 11.04 1.27
N GLN A 37 -7.42 10.53 2.48
CA GLN A 37 -7.14 9.14 2.83
C GLN A 37 -8.42 8.50 3.35
N ALA A 38 -8.73 7.30 2.87
CA ALA A 38 -9.83 6.50 3.35
C ALA A 38 -9.40 5.06 3.59
N VAL A 39 -10.17 4.37 4.42
CA VAL A 39 -10.09 2.91 4.62
C VAL A 39 -11.39 2.31 4.10
N VAL A 40 -11.28 1.35 3.19
CA VAL A 40 -12.41 0.68 2.56
C VAL A 40 -12.40 -0.77 2.97
N GLU A 41 -13.50 -1.23 3.56
CA GLU A 41 -13.71 -2.64 3.88
C GLU A 41 -14.47 -3.31 2.74
N MET A 42 -13.89 -4.35 2.17
CA MET A 42 -14.48 -5.09 1.06
C MET A 42 -15.08 -6.41 1.56
N ARG A 43 -16.36 -6.62 1.24
CA ARG A 43 -17.03 -7.91 1.38
C ARG A 43 -17.11 -8.54 0.00
N CYS A 44 -16.28 -9.55 -0.26
CA CYS A 44 -16.29 -10.31 -1.51
C CYS A 44 -16.39 -11.81 -1.28
N ALA A 45 -17.05 -12.52 -2.21
CA ALA A 45 -16.84 -13.95 -2.37
C ALA A 45 -15.41 -14.22 -2.85
N LEU A 46 -14.83 -15.37 -2.52
CA LEU A 46 -13.44 -15.74 -2.85
C LEU A 46 -13.03 -15.54 -4.32
N ALA A 47 -13.99 -15.61 -5.26
CA ALA A 47 -13.79 -15.42 -6.69
C ALA A 47 -13.68 -13.94 -7.13
N GLY A 48 -14.20 -13.00 -6.33
CA GLY A 48 -14.14 -11.55 -6.58
C GLY A 48 -13.14 -10.82 -5.67
N CYS A 49 -12.23 -11.58 -5.02
CA CYS A 49 -11.22 -11.00 -4.16
C CYS A 49 -10.19 -10.24 -4.99
N LEU A 50 -10.10 -8.91 -4.80
CA LEU A 50 -9.14 -8.05 -5.50
C LEU A 50 -7.69 -8.55 -5.41
N LEU A 51 -7.32 -9.24 -4.32
CA LEU A 51 -6.01 -9.87 -4.18
C LEU A 51 -5.71 -10.96 -5.23
N LYS A 52 -6.75 -11.56 -5.83
CA LYS A 52 -6.65 -12.63 -6.81
C LYS A 52 -6.92 -12.16 -8.23
N THR A 53 -7.72 -11.12 -8.38
CA THR A 53 -8.27 -10.70 -9.68
C THR A 53 -7.67 -9.42 -10.22
N SER A 54 -6.87 -8.70 -9.43
CA SER A 54 -6.37 -7.37 -9.80
C SER A 54 -4.87 -7.22 -9.56
N LYS A 55 -4.25 -6.35 -10.35
CA LYS A 55 -2.88 -5.90 -10.20
C LYS A 55 -2.86 -4.54 -9.54
N SER A 56 -1.72 -4.17 -8.95
CA SER A 56 -1.53 -2.84 -8.35
C SER A 56 -1.74 -1.69 -9.33
N GLU A 57 -1.51 -1.94 -10.63
CA GLU A 57 -1.70 -0.97 -11.70
C GLU A 57 -3.17 -0.64 -11.98
N ASP A 58 -4.09 -1.56 -11.64
CA ASP A 58 -5.52 -1.38 -11.90
C ASP A 58 -6.15 -0.35 -10.95
N TYR A 59 -5.55 -0.18 -9.76
CA TYR A 59 -6.00 0.71 -8.69
C TYR A 59 -4.82 1.46 -8.06
N PRO A 60 -4.23 2.44 -8.75
CA PRO A 60 -3.11 3.22 -8.23
C PRO A 60 -3.45 4.03 -6.96
N GLU A 61 -4.75 4.19 -6.66
CA GLU A 61 -5.24 4.82 -5.44
C GLU A 61 -5.03 3.93 -4.21
N VAL A 62 -4.91 2.61 -4.38
CA VAL A 62 -4.72 1.63 -3.29
C VAL A 62 -3.25 1.61 -2.88
N VAL A 63 -2.97 2.07 -1.66
CA VAL A 63 -1.60 2.17 -1.13
C VAL A 63 -1.24 1.01 -0.20
N GLU A 64 -2.23 0.35 0.40
CA GLU A 64 -2.05 -0.86 1.21
C GLU A 64 -3.27 -1.77 1.06
N ILE A 65 -3.03 -3.09 1.10
CA ILE A 65 -4.06 -4.12 1.13
C ILE A 65 -3.80 -5.03 2.31
N HIS A 66 -4.82 -5.24 3.14
CA HIS A 66 -4.76 -6.05 4.34
C HIS A 66 -5.78 -7.19 4.22
N PRO A 67 -5.36 -8.46 4.11
CA PRO A 67 -6.29 -9.58 4.22
C PRO A 67 -6.83 -9.65 5.65
N LEU A 68 -8.14 -9.85 5.78
CA LEU A 68 -8.79 -10.01 7.08
C LEU A 68 -9.07 -11.50 7.35
N SER A 69 -9.16 -11.88 8.63
CA SER A 69 -9.61 -13.21 9.03
C SER A 69 -11.14 -13.26 9.13
N GLY A 70 -11.76 -14.35 8.64
CA GLY A 70 -13.22 -14.57 8.67
C GLY A 70 -13.91 -14.37 7.33
N ASP A 71 -15.21 -14.04 7.34
CA ASP A 71 -16.04 -13.84 6.14
C ASP A 71 -15.77 -12.49 5.42
N HIS A 72 -14.89 -11.67 5.99
CA HIS A 72 -14.48 -10.38 5.45
C HIS A 72 -13.23 -10.58 4.61
N CYS A 73 -13.28 -10.08 3.37
CA CYS A 73 -12.37 -10.52 2.32
C CYS A 73 -11.06 -9.72 2.36
N THR A 74 -11.13 -8.39 2.45
CA THR A 74 -9.95 -7.50 2.53
C THR A 74 -10.30 -6.11 3.08
N MET A 75 -9.29 -5.41 3.61
CA MET A 75 -9.31 -3.98 3.89
C MET A 75 -8.30 -3.25 3.01
N LEU A 76 -8.72 -2.17 2.37
CA LEU A 76 -7.90 -1.33 1.52
C LEU A 76 -7.63 0.00 2.21
N LYS A 77 -6.39 0.47 2.16
CA LYS A 77 -6.08 1.87 2.43
C LYS A 77 -5.90 2.57 1.09
N VAL A 78 -6.66 3.63 0.88
CA VAL A 78 -6.67 4.37 -0.38
C VAL A 78 -6.33 5.83 -0.18
N ARG A 79 -5.76 6.44 -1.21
CA ARG A 79 -5.51 7.88 -1.29
C ARG A 79 -6.04 8.45 -2.60
N THR A 80 -6.77 9.56 -2.52
CA THR A 80 -7.36 10.22 -3.68
C THR A 80 -7.17 11.73 -3.63
N ALA A 81 -7.36 12.37 -4.79
CA ALA A 81 -7.20 13.82 -4.95
C ALA A 81 -8.36 14.61 -4.31
N SER A 82 -9.56 14.04 -4.27
CA SER A 82 -10.79 14.67 -3.81
C SER A 82 -11.82 13.61 -3.38
N LEU A 83 -12.93 14.07 -2.81
CA LEU A 83 -14.07 13.21 -2.50
C LEU A 83 -14.71 12.63 -3.78
N GLU A 84 -14.87 13.44 -4.83
CA GLU A 84 -15.38 13.00 -6.14
C GLU A 84 -14.51 11.89 -6.76
N HIS A 85 -13.18 12.03 -6.69
CA HIS A 85 -12.27 10.95 -7.13
C HIS A 85 -12.43 9.70 -6.25
N PHE A 86 -12.67 9.85 -4.95
CA PHE A 86 -12.95 8.71 -4.08
C PHE A 86 -14.26 8.01 -4.44
N GLU A 87 -15.32 8.75 -4.74
CA GLU A 87 -16.60 8.18 -5.20
C GLU A 87 -16.43 7.39 -6.50
N GLY A 88 -15.72 7.94 -7.49
CA GLY A 88 -15.40 7.22 -8.73
C GLY A 88 -14.53 5.98 -8.52
N LEU A 89 -13.65 5.98 -7.52
CA LEU A 89 -12.91 4.78 -7.12
C LEU A 89 -13.86 3.71 -6.54
N LEU A 90 -14.80 4.09 -5.67
CA LEU A 90 -15.77 3.15 -5.11
C LEU A 90 -16.64 2.50 -6.19
N GLU A 91 -17.07 3.27 -7.20
CA GLU A 91 -17.81 2.73 -8.35
C GLU A 91 -16.99 1.72 -9.16
N ARG A 92 -15.68 1.95 -9.34
CA ARG A 92 -14.78 1.00 -10.01
C ARG A 92 -14.52 -0.26 -9.19
N LEU A 93 -14.45 -0.14 -7.87
CA LEU A 93 -14.19 -1.26 -6.97
C LEU A 93 -15.36 -2.24 -6.90
N GLY A 94 -16.59 -1.76 -7.13
CA GLY A 94 -17.77 -2.56 -7.45
C GLY A 94 -17.96 -3.80 -6.60
#